data_AF-A0A925C8A3-F1
#
_entry.id   AF-A0A925C8A3-F1
#
_cell.length_a   1.000
_cell.length_b   1.000
_cell.length_c   1.000
_cell.angle_alpha   90.00
_cell.angle_beta   90.00
_cell.angle_gamma   90.00
#
_symmetry.space_group_name_H-M   'P 1'
#
loop_
_entity.id
_entity.type
_entity.pdbx_description
1 polymer ?
#
loop_
_entity_poly.entity_id
_entity_poly.type
_entity_poly.pdbx_seq_one_letter_code
_entity_poly.pdbx_strand_id
1 'polypeptide(L)'
;MISAIAGVVLGGILGQPAVLSKDELRQIAAVRETIGDIRVSFSHNVDGGPANLFARSHRSVVKSGDRIFVSHAYGRRPDLSTVTVRRDTAFDGSRFSLHEVNRGMALVHMGRDHEQEVDTQTFGFFDLAMLNDPDPNGNGFNDQSLESLLTCDVSVVVPVIEDVNGVPCHVVEIVREDGGGRKYAAWLDASRGCLPMRQWYYDASGVVAMELVCLEAQEAAPGIWLPVIGQKNVGIIPGMPETETALTFNMVVDGAETGEAQLTINGGVSDEEFELWDHLPAGTELFDVDIGAAWTITAGDPADFNASIDLAVQSARTELAERPPVVNVSQPAIRWTAVGGAGFIAMGLGVSMCRRTGRPRSISTTK
;
A
#
# COMPACT_ATOMS: atom_id res chain seq x y z
N MET A 1 -24.36 8.37 -24.82
CA MET A 1 -25.39 7.34 -24.61
C MET A 1 -24.86 6.37 -23.59
N ILE A 2 -25.31 6.47 -22.35
CA ILE A 2 -24.97 5.53 -21.27
C ILE A 2 -26.29 4.84 -20.93
N SER A 3 -26.37 3.53 -21.15
CA SER A 3 -27.57 2.77 -20.81
C SER A 3 -27.66 2.67 -19.29
N ALA A 4 -28.71 3.24 -18.71
CA ALA A 4 -29.04 3.00 -17.31
C ALA A 4 -29.31 1.49 -17.12
N ILE A 5 -28.54 0.85 -16.23
CA ILE A 5 -28.87 -0.48 -15.73
C ILE A 5 -30.08 -0.31 -14.82
N ALA A 6 -31.27 -0.48 -15.40
CA ALA A 6 -32.53 -0.38 -14.69
C ALA A 6 -32.65 -1.52 -13.69
N GLY A 7 -32.87 -1.19 -12.41
CA GLY A 7 -32.91 -2.17 -11.33
C GLY A 7 -33.98 -3.23 -11.53
N VAL A 8 -33.58 -4.51 -11.50
CA VAL A 8 -34.49 -5.65 -11.44
C VAL A 8 -35.00 -5.79 -10.00
N VAL A 9 -36.02 -5.00 -9.66
CA VAL A 9 -36.80 -5.23 -8.43
C VAL A 9 -37.86 -6.28 -8.71
N LEU A 10 -37.46 -7.56 -8.62
CA LEU A 10 -38.40 -8.69 -8.60
C LEU A 10 -38.72 -9.05 -7.16
N GLY A 11 -39.87 -8.58 -6.68
CA GLY A 11 -40.44 -9.08 -5.43
C GLY A 11 -41.01 -10.49 -5.63
N GLY A 12 -40.52 -11.47 -4.87
CA GLY A 12 -41.09 -12.82 -4.87
C GLY A 12 -40.18 -13.86 -4.24
N ILE A 13 -40.51 -14.26 -3.00
CA ILE A 13 -39.83 -15.29 -2.20
C ILE A 13 -38.41 -14.85 -1.75
N LEU A 14 -38.02 -15.22 -0.52
CA LEU A 14 -36.67 -14.98 0.02
C LEU A 14 -35.66 -15.96 -0.61
N GLY A 15 -35.48 -15.86 -1.93
CA GLY A 15 -34.38 -16.52 -2.62
C GLY A 15 -33.06 -15.92 -2.15
N GLN A 16 -32.11 -16.76 -1.75
CA GLN A 16 -30.74 -16.31 -1.53
C GLN A 16 -30.21 -15.69 -2.84
N PRO A 17 -29.44 -14.58 -2.77
CA PRO A 17 -28.85 -13.99 -3.97
C PRO A 17 -28.00 -15.03 -4.70
N ALA A 18 -28.10 -15.04 -6.03
CA ALA A 18 -27.35 -15.98 -6.86
C ALA A 18 -25.85 -15.70 -6.74
N VAL A 19 -25.03 -16.75 -6.70
CA VAL A 19 -23.57 -16.61 -6.72
C VAL A 19 -23.14 -16.16 -8.11
N LEU A 20 -22.52 -14.99 -8.17
CA LEU A 20 -21.97 -14.40 -9.40
C LEU A 20 -20.65 -15.06 -9.79
N SER A 21 -20.38 -15.11 -11.09
CA SER A 21 -19.08 -15.48 -11.65
C SER A 21 -18.02 -14.38 -11.44
N LYS A 22 -16.75 -14.71 -11.67
CA LYS A 22 -15.64 -13.73 -11.64
C LYS A 22 -15.87 -12.60 -12.64
N ASP A 23 -16.34 -12.91 -13.84
CA ASP A 23 -16.60 -11.90 -14.88
C ASP A 23 -17.72 -10.93 -14.50
N GLU A 24 -18.78 -11.41 -13.82
CA GLU A 24 -19.87 -10.56 -13.31
C GLU A 24 -19.39 -9.69 -12.15
N LEU A 25 -18.62 -10.23 -11.20
CA LEU A 25 -18.01 -9.46 -10.12
C LEU A 25 -17.04 -8.40 -10.67
N ARG A 26 -16.28 -8.72 -11.72
CA ARG A 26 -15.37 -7.78 -12.38
C ARG A 26 -16.12 -6.65 -13.10
N GLN A 27 -17.23 -6.96 -13.78
CA GLN A 27 -18.09 -5.93 -14.38
C GLN A 27 -18.69 -4.98 -13.33
N ILE A 28 -18.99 -5.46 -12.13
CA ILE A 28 -19.43 -4.64 -11.00
C ILE A 28 -18.27 -3.82 -10.43
N ALA A 29 -17.09 -4.43 -10.25
CA ALA A 29 -15.89 -3.78 -9.73
C ALA A 29 -15.35 -2.68 -10.66
N ALA A 30 -15.61 -2.75 -11.98
CA ALA A 30 -15.16 -1.78 -12.98
C ALA A 30 -15.58 -0.32 -12.69
N VAL A 31 -16.59 -0.08 -11.83
CA VAL A 31 -16.90 1.27 -11.34
C VAL A 31 -15.68 1.92 -10.64
N ARG A 32 -14.81 1.12 -10.01
CA ARG A 32 -13.60 1.57 -9.32
C ARG A 32 -12.47 1.99 -10.28
N GLU A 33 -12.50 1.55 -11.54
CA GLU A 33 -11.59 2.05 -12.60
C GLU A 33 -11.85 3.52 -12.92
N THR A 34 -12.98 4.08 -12.50
CA THR A 34 -13.30 5.51 -12.66
C THR A 34 -12.67 6.41 -11.59
N ILE A 35 -11.89 5.86 -10.64
CA ILE A 35 -11.09 6.62 -9.68
C ILE A 35 -9.83 7.15 -10.39
N GLY A 36 -9.87 8.39 -10.87
CA GLY A 36 -8.73 9.11 -11.44
C GLY A 36 -7.87 9.83 -10.39
N ASP A 37 -8.47 10.26 -9.29
CA ASP A 37 -7.77 10.73 -8.10
C ASP A 37 -8.49 10.31 -6.80
N ILE A 38 -7.70 10.19 -5.72
CA ILE A 38 -8.18 9.95 -4.36
C ILE A 38 -7.38 10.80 -3.37
N ARG A 39 -8.08 11.49 -2.46
CA ARG A 39 -7.52 12.11 -1.25
C ARG A 39 -8.18 11.48 -0.02
N VAL A 40 -7.39 11.01 0.94
CA VAL A 40 -7.90 10.41 2.18
C VAL A 40 -6.96 10.70 3.35
N SER A 41 -7.53 11.03 4.52
CA SER A 41 -6.79 11.12 5.78
C SER A 41 -7.34 10.09 6.78
N PHE A 42 -6.46 9.33 7.44
CA PHE A 42 -6.85 8.26 8.36
C PHE A 42 -5.84 8.05 9.50
N SER A 43 -6.36 7.64 10.65
CA SER A 43 -5.57 7.18 11.80
C SER A 43 -5.52 5.65 11.86
N HIS A 44 -4.40 5.11 12.35
CA HIS A 44 -4.32 3.75 12.90
C HIS A 44 -3.98 3.80 14.38
N ASN A 45 -4.77 3.15 15.23
CA ASN A 45 -4.46 2.90 16.64
C ASN A 45 -4.19 1.40 16.83
N VAL A 46 -3.12 1.04 17.52
CA VAL A 46 -2.72 -0.38 17.71
C VAL A 46 -2.98 -0.83 19.14
N ASP A 47 -3.85 -1.81 19.29
CA ASP A 47 -4.11 -2.52 20.55
C ASP A 47 -3.27 -3.80 20.62
N GLY A 48 -2.70 -4.04 21.80
CA GLY A 48 -1.77 -5.16 22.04
C GLY A 48 -0.33 -4.86 21.63
N GLY A 49 0.50 -5.91 21.64
CA GLY A 49 1.92 -5.81 21.24
C GLY A 49 2.85 -5.25 22.31
N PRO A 50 4.16 -5.20 22.02
CA PRO A 50 5.17 -4.73 22.96
C PRO A 50 5.22 -3.20 23.02
N ALA A 51 5.66 -2.66 24.17
CA ALA A 51 5.67 -1.22 24.45
C ALA A 51 6.61 -0.36 23.58
N ASN A 52 7.35 -0.96 22.63
CA ASN A 52 8.18 -0.28 21.62
C ASN A 52 7.53 -0.18 20.24
N LEU A 53 6.39 -0.86 20.01
CA LEU A 53 5.59 -0.73 18.79
C LEU A 53 5.02 0.70 18.66
N PHE A 54 4.70 1.12 17.44
CA PHE A 54 3.99 2.38 17.23
C PHE A 54 2.52 2.21 17.63
N ALA A 55 2.14 2.79 18.78
CA ALA A 55 0.76 2.73 19.28
C ALA A 55 -0.23 3.53 18.41
N ARG A 56 0.24 4.56 17.71
CA ARG A 56 -0.59 5.36 16.79
C ARG A 56 0.19 5.85 15.57
N SER A 57 -0.48 5.86 14.43
CA SER A 57 -0.10 6.65 13.26
C SER A 57 -1.29 7.42 12.69
N HIS A 58 -0.99 8.46 11.92
CA HIS A 58 -1.90 9.23 11.09
C HIS A 58 -1.27 9.39 9.72
N ARG A 59 -2.05 9.20 8.66
CA ARG A 59 -1.62 9.37 7.27
C ARG A 59 -2.62 10.24 6.54
N SER A 60 -2.11 11.16 5.74
CA SER A 60 -2.87 11.81 4.67
C SER A 60 -2.23 11.40 3.34
N VAL A 61 -3.04 10.90 2.41
CA VAL A 61 -2.61 10.34 1.14
C VAL A 61 -3.38 11.02 0.02
N VAL A 62 -2.66 11.44 -1.01
CA VAL A 62 -3.20 11.92 -2.30
C VAL A 62 -2.61 11.03 -3.38
N LYS A 63 -3.41 10.39 -4.24
CA LYS A 63 -2.94 9.58 -5.38
C LYS A 63 -3.69 9.99 -6.64
N SER A 64 -2.98 10.11 -7.76
CA SER A 64 -3.57 10.37 -9.09
C SER A 64 -2.71 9.73 -10.18
N GLY A 65 -3.23 8.65 -10.78
CA GLY A 65 -2.44 7.76 -11.64
C GLY A 65 -1.24 7.17 -10.88
N ASP A 66 -0.05 7.28 -11.48
CA ASP A 66 1.23 6.91 -10.87
C ASP A 66 1.72 7.88 -9.78
N ARG A 67 1.12 9.07 -9.67
CA ARG A 67 1.57 10.14 -8.76
C ARG A 67 0.99 9.96 -7.38
N ILE A 68 1.78 10.24 -6.35
CA ILE A 68 1.35 10.08 -4.96
C ILE A 68 2.05 11.05 -4.02
N PHE A 69 1.32 11.56 -3.03
CA PHE A 69 1.83 12.27 -1.85
C PHE A 69 1.35 11.54 -0.59
N VAL A 70 2.24 11.43 0.41
CA VAL A 70 1.97 10.78 1.69
C VAL A 70 2.58 11.60 2.83
N SER A 71 1.74 12.25 3.63
CA SER A 71 2.14 12.81 4.93
C SER A 71 1.87 11.77 6.01
N HIS A 72 2.91 11.20 6.63
CA HIS A 72 2.82 10.16 7.65
C HIS A 72 3.40 10.63 8.98
N ALA A 73 2.54 10.75 10.00
CA ALA A 73 2.92 11.03 11.38
C ALA A 73 2.73 9.77 12.25
N TYR A 74 3.70 9.42 13.09
CA TYR A 74 3.63 8.25 13.96
C TYR A 74 4.32 8.43 15.30
N GLY A 75 3.79 7.76 16.33
CA GLY A 75 4.21 7.90 17.72
C GLY A 75 4.13 6.59 18.50
N ARG A 76 4.89 6.50 19.59
CA ARG A 76 5.03 5.26 20.37
C ARG A 76 3.99 5.05 21.47
N ARG A 77 3.24 6.07 21.90
CA ARG A 77 2.21 5.91 22.95
C ARG A 77 1.04 6.91 22.85
N PRO A 78 -0.15 6.58 23.40
CA PRO A 78 -1.27 7.52 23.51
C PRO A 78 -1.09 8.61 24.59
N ASP A 79 -0.23 8.40 25.59
CA ASP A 79 -0.08 9.24 26.77
C ASP A 79 1.07 10.27 26.68
N LEU A 80 1.93 10.18 25.67
CA LEU A 80 3.13 11.02 25.51
C LEU A 80 3.08 11.84 24.22
N SER A 81 2.66 13.09 24.37
CA SER A 81 2.56 14.13 23.32
C SER A 81 3.88 14.60 22.70
N THR A 82 5.00 13.92 22.95
CA THR A 82 6.36 14.51 22.82
C THR A 82 7.28 13.90 21.77
N VAL A 83 6.95 12.75 21.18
CA VAL A 83 7.71 12.18 20.05
C VAL A 83 6.76 11.70 18.95
N THR A 84 6.28 12.65 18.15
CA THR A 84 5.71 12.37 16.84
C THR A 84 6.83 12.49 15.82
N VAL A 85 7.16 11.40 15.13
CA VAL A 85 7.97 11.46 13.91
C VAL A 85 7.01 11.70 12.76
N ARG A 86 7.27 12.75 11.97
CA ARG A 86 6.57 13.05 10.73
C ARG A 86 7.54 12.91 9.57
N ARG A 87 7.08 12.22 8.54
CA ARG A 87 7.74 12.04 7.26
C ARG A 87 6.72 12.34 6.17
N ASP A 88 7.08 13.21 5.25
CA ASP A 88 6.31 13.46 4.05
C ASP A 88 7.07 12.83 2.87
N THR A 89 6.40 12.04 2.01
CA THR A 89 6.95 11.52 0.75
C THR A 89 6.08 11.93 -0.42
N ALA A 90 6.68 12.10 -1.59
CA ALA A 90 5.98 12.38 -2.84
C ALA A 90 6.67 11.74 -4.04
N PHE A 91 5.89 11.45 -5.08
CA PHE A 91 6.38 11.10 -6.41
C PHE A 91 5.49 11.75 -7.46
N ASP A 92 6.08 12.58 -8.31
CA ASP A 92 5.38 13.38 -9.35
C ASP A 92 5.15 12.63 -10.67
N GLY A 93 5.55 11.35 -10.74
CA GLY A 93 5.60 10.56 -11.98
C GLY A 93 7.01 10.48 -12.61
N SER A 94 7.94 11.32 -12.14
CA SER A 94 9.31 11.43 -12.66
C SER A 94 10.39 11.54 -11.57
N ARG A 95 10.09 12.17 -10.42
CA ARG A 95 11.02 12.45 -9.32
C ARG A 95 10.38 12.03 -8.00
N PHE A 96 11.14 11.33 -7.16
CA PHE A 96 10.82 11.03 -5.78
C PHE A 96 11.34 12.13 -4.86
N SER A 97 10.55 12.48 -3.84
CA SER A 97 10.90 13.42 -2.77
C SER A 97 10.57 12.82 -1.41
N LEU A 98 11.47 12.98 -0.44
CA LEU A 98 11.32 12.54 0.95
C LEU A 98 11.69 13.72 1.87
N HIS A 99 10.85 14.05 2.83
CA HIS A 99 11.11 15.09 3.83
C HIS A 99 10.93 14.53 5.25
N GLU A 100 12.04 14.39 5.98
CA GLU A 100 12.05 14.03 7.40
C GLU A 100 11.88 15.30 8.25
N VAL A 101 10.62 15.74 8.40
CA VAL A 101 10.23 17.03 9.00
C VAL A 101 10.91 17.32 10.34
N ASN A 102 11.02 16.32 11.23
CA ASN A 102 11.66 16.50 12.54
C ASN A 102 13.18 16.69 12.49
N ARG A 103 13.83 16.34 11.38
CA ARG A 103 15.28 16.54 11.17
C ARG A 103 15.58 17.79 10.36
N GLY A 104 14.59 18.39 9.70
CA GLY A 104 14.82 19.45 8.72
C GLY A 104 15.69 18.95 7.56
N MET A 105 15.51 17.69 7.15
CA MET A 105 16.26 17.08 6.04
C MET A 105 15.29 16.60 4.97
N ALA A 106 15.62 16.88 3.71
CA ALA A 106 14.90 16.37 2.55
C ALA A 106 15.86 15.71 1.55
N LEU A 107 15.35 14.75 0.80
CA LEU A 107 16.06 14.00 -0.22
C LEU A 107 15.22 14.00 -1.49
N VAL A 108 15.86 14.23 -2.64
CA VAL A 108 15.26 14.06 -3.97
C VAL A 108 16.08 13.10 -4.82
N HIS A 109 15.38 12.34 -5.64
CA HIS A 109 16.00 11.42 -6.61
C HIS A 109 15.12 11.28 -7.86
N MET A 110 15.73 11.13 -9.02
CA MET A 110 15.06 10.86 -10.28
C MET A 110 14.59 9.40 -10.37
N GLY A 111 13.47 9.19 -11.06
CA GLY A 111 12.90 7.86 -11.27
C GLY A 111 12.17 7.32 -10.05
N ARG A 112 11.78 6.05 -10.15
CA ARG A 112 10.97 5.32 -9.15
C ARG A 112 11.79 4.27 -8.41
N ASP A 113 13.12 4.38 -8.39
CA ASP A 113 14.03 3.38 -7.78
C ASP A 113 13.78 3.19 -6.26
N HIS A 114 13.07 4.13 -5.62
CA HIS A 114 12.49 4.04 -4.27
C HIS A 114 11.02 3.57 -4.28
N GLU A 115 10.62 2.70 -5.22
CA GLU A 115 9.25 2.19 -5.44
C GLU A 115 8.53 1.79 -4.14
N GLN A 116 9.25 1.16 -3.21
CA GLN A 116 8.75 0.68 -1.92
C GLN A 116 8.36 1.81 -0.93
N GLU A 117 8.82 3.05 -1.14
CA GLU A 117 8.52 4.20 -0.26
C GLU A 117 7.29 5.00 -0.74
N VAL A 118 6.78 4.70 -1.93
CA VAL A 118 5.61 5.33 -2.58
C VAL A 118 4.54 4.32 -3.00
N ASP A 119 4.69 3.07 -2.61
CA ASP A 119 3.66 2.04 -2.74
C ASP A 119 2.62 2.17 -1.62
N THR A 120 1.33 2.08 -1.96
CA THR A 120 0.21 2.06 -1.00
C THR A 120 -0.04 0.69 -0.38
N GLN A 121 0.68 -0.37 -0.78
CA GLN A 121 0.76 -1.61 -0.01
C GLN A 121 1.17 -1.32 1.45
N THR A 122 0.52 -2.02 2.38
CA THR A 122 0.66 -1.83 3.84
C THR A 122 0.03 -0.56 4.41
N PHE A 123 -0.71 0.23 3.61
CA PHE A 123 -1.36 1.46 4.10
C PHE A 123 -2.67 1.23 4.85
N GLY A 124 -3.12 -0.02 5.04
CA GLY A 124 -4.30 -0.36 5.83
C GLY A 124 -5.61 -0.02 5.12
N PHE A 125 -5.86 1.26 4.84
CA PHE A 125 -6.97 1.73 4.02
C PHE A 125 -6.92 1.15 2.61
N PHE A 126 -5.78 1.30 1.93
CA PHE A 126 -5.59 0.79 0.57
C PHE A 126 -5.58 -0.75 0.52
N ASP A 127 -5.02 -1.41 1.54
CA ASP A 127 -5.07 -2.87 1.68
C ASP A 127 -6.51 -3.37 1.86
N LEU A 128 -7.25 -2.80 2.82
CA LEU A 128 -8.63 -3.18 3.15
C LEU A 128 -9.57 -2.91 1.97
N ALA A 129 -9.40 -1.76 1.31
CA ALA A 129 -10.19 -1.39 0.15
C ALA A 129 -9.78 -2.12 -1.13
N MET A 130 -8.61 -2.79 -1.16
CA MET A 130 -7.96 -3.37 -2.35
C MET A 130 -7.84 -2.37 -3.51
N LEU A 131 -7.20 -1.22 -3.25
CA LEU A 131 -7.06 -0.09 -4.18
C LEU A 131 -5.68 0.03 -4.82
N ASN A 132 -4.79 -0.94 -4.63
CA ASN A 132 -3.47 -0.89 -5.24
C ASN A 132 -3.52 -1.22 -6.74
N ASP A 133 -2.59 -0.63 -7.50
CA ASP A 133 -2.45 -0.90 -8.92
C ASP A 133 -2.03 -2.38 -9.14
N PRO A 134 -2.52 -3.06 -10.19
CA PRO A 134 -2.24 -4.48 -10.41
C PRO A 134 -0.77 -4.72 -10.82
N ASP A 135 -0.06 -5.59 -10.09
CA ASP A 135 1.28 -6.05 -10.48
C ASP A 135 1.17 -7.05 -11.66
N PRO A 136 2.06 -7.03 -12.66
CA PRO A 136 2.10 -8.05 -13.73
C PRO A 136 2.21 -9.52 -13.24
N ASN A 137 2.66 -9.73 -12.01
CA ASN A 137 2.77 -10.99 -11.27
C ASN A 137 1.84 -11.01 -10.03
N GLY A 138 0.89 -10.07 -9.99
CA GLY A 138 -0.14 -9.92 -8.98
C GLY A 138 -1.18 -11.03 -9.03
N ASN A 139 -1.81 -11.30 -7.89
CA ASN A 139 -2.96 -12.20 -7.79
C ASN A 139 -4.00 -11.72 -6.78
N GLY A 140 -3.91 -10.46 -6.33
CA GLY A 140 -4.77 -9.88 -5.31
C GLY A 140 -4.24 -10.08 -3.89
N PHE A 141 -3.46 -11.13 -3.59
CA PHE A 141 -2.92 -11.36 -2.25
C PHE A 141 -1.55 -10.69 -2.02
N ASN A 142 -0.72 -10.56 -3.06
CA ASN A 142 0.62 -9.97 -2.95
C ASN A 142 0.63 -8.47 -3.23
N ASP A 143 -0.25 -7.99 -4.10
CA ASP A 143 -0.39 -6.59 -4.50
C ASP A 143 -1.57 -5.88 -3.80
N GLN A 144 -2.56 -6.62 -3.28
CA GLN A 144 -3.84 -6.07 -2.79
C GLN A 144 -4.63 -5.30 -3.86
N SER A 145 -4.58 -5.78 -5.12
CA SER A 145 -5.40 -5.25 -6.20
C SER A 145 -6.65 -6.11 -6.43
N LEU A 146 -7.83 -5.50 -6.43
CA LEU A 146 -9.09 -6.21 -6.69
C LEU A 146 -9.16 -6.75 -8.14
N GLU A 147 -8.60 -6.03 -9.11
CA GLU A 147 -8.56 -6.49 -10.51
C GLU A 147 -7.64 -7.72 -10.64
N SER A 148 -6.44 -7.70 -10.01
CA SER A 148 -5.58 -8.89 -9.95
C SER A 148 -6.28 -10.08 -9.29
N LEU A 149 -7.04 -9.85 -8.20
CA LEU A 149 -7.83 -10.92 -7.57
C LEU A 149 -8.88 -11.50 -8.53
N LEU A 150 -9.62 -10.65 -9.25
CA LEU A 150 -10.74 -11.09 -10.10
C LEU A 150 -10.31 -11.62 -11.46
N THR A 151 -9.08 -11.32 -11.91
CA THR A 151 -8.53 -11.82 -13.19
C THR A 151 -7.61 -13.03 -13.05
N CYS A 152 -6.92 -13.21 -11.93
CA CYS A 152 -5.92 -14.27 -11.78
C CYS A 152 -6.50 -15.69 -11.86
N ASP A 153 -5.93 -16.58 -12.67
CA ASP A 153 -6.44 -17.95 -12.90
C ASP A 153 -6.53 -18.82 -11.65
N VAL A 154 -5.68 -18.59 -10.63
CA VAL A 154 -5.67 -19.39 -9.38
C VAL A 154 -6.69 -18.90 -8.34
N SER A 155 -7.43 -17.83 -8.62
CA SER A 155 -8.54 -17.38 -7.78
C SER A 155 -9.88 -17.95 -8.25
N VAL A 156 -10.72 -18.36 -7.31
CA VAL A 156 -12.04 -18.95 -7.57
C VAL A 156 -13.12 -18.26 -6.74
N VAL A 157 -14.31 -18.06 -7.32
CA VAL A 157 -15.50 -17.73 -6.54
C VAL A 157 -16.06 -19.01 -5.93
N VAL A 158 -16.24 -19.02 -4.62
CA VAL A 158 -16.85 -20.14 -3.89
C VAL A 158 -18.35 -20.16 -4.21
N PRO A 159 -18.99 -21.33 -4.43
CA PRO A 159 -20.42 -21.44 -4.71
C PRO A 159 -21.29 -21.24 -3.46
N VAL A 160 -21.05 -20.15 -2.72
CA VAL A 160 -21.78 -19.75 -1.51
C VAL A 160 -21.82 -18.22 -1.39
N ILE A 161 -22.87 -17.70 -0.75
CA ILE A 161 -22.91 -16.34 -0.23
C ILE A 161 -22.75 -16.43 1.28
N GLU A 162 -21.78 -15.69 1.82
CA GLU A 162 -21.56 -15.60 3.28
C GLU A 162 -21.93 -14.22 3.79
N ASP A 163 -22.52 -14.16 4.98
CA ASP A 163 -22.82 -12.91 5.67
C ASP A 163 -21.59 -12.38 6.40
N VAL A 164 -21.29 -11.10 6.22
CA VAL A 164 -20.29 -10.36 6.99
C VAL A 164 -20.97 -9.13 7.57
N ASN A 165 -21.19 -9.09 8.88
CA ASN A 165 -21.82 -7.98 9.60
C ASN A 165 -23.22 -7.58 9.05
N GLY A 166 -24.02 -8.56 8.59
CA GLY A 166 -25.33 -8.33 7.98
C GLY A 166 -25.29 -8.01 6.48
N VAL A 167 -24.11 -8.11 5.84
CA VAL A 167 -23.90 -7.85 4.42
C VAL A 167 -23.66 -9.17 3.67
N PRO A 168 -24.50 -9.53 2.68
CA PRO A 168 -24.29 -10.72 1.86
C PRO A 168 -23.10 -10.52 0.90
N CYS A 169 -22.08 -11.35 1.05
CA CYS A 169 -20.82 -11.23 0.31
C CYS A 169 -20.54 -12.47 -0.55
N HIS A 170 -19.97 -12.23 -1.73
CA HIS A 170 -19.37 -13.29 -2.55
C HIS A 170 -17.97 -13.61 -2.00
N VAL A 171 -17.63 -14.89 -1.87
CA VAL A 171 -16.31 -15.29 -1.38
C VAL A 171 -15.40 -15.61 -2.57
N VAL A 172 -14.25 -14.94 -2.65
CA VAL A 172 -13.20 -15.20 -3.64
C VAL A 172 -11.97 -15.74 -2.92
N GLU A 173 -11.49 -16.92 -3.31
CA GLU A 173 -10.38 -17.62 -2.65
C GLU A 173 -9.21 -17.85 -3.59
N ILE A 174 -8.00 -17.82 -3.05
CA ILE A 174 -6.79 -18.34 -3.72
C ILE A 174 -6.37 -19.61 -2.98
N VAL A 175 -6.27 -20.71 -3.71
CA VAL A 175 -5.81 -22.01 -3.21
C VAL A 175 -4.30 -22.14 -3.42
N ARG A 176 -3.59 -22.84 -2.53
CA ARG A 176 -2.16 -23.12 -2.74
C ARG A 176 -1.94 -24.12 -3.88
N GLU A 177 -0.90 -23.87 -4.68
CA GLU A 177 -0.47 -24.76 -5.78
C GLU A 177 -0.10 -26.18 -5.32
N ASP A 178 0.36 -26.33 -4.07
CA ASP A 178 0.70 -27.61 -3.45
C ASP A 178 -0.53 -28.40 -2.92
N GLY A 179 -1.74 -27.86 -3.09
CA GLY A 179 -2.98 -28.42 -2.55
C GLY A 179 -3.15 -28.23 -1.04
N GLY A 180 -2.25 -27.48 -0.37
CA GLY A 180 -2.25 -27.21 1.06
C GLY A 180 -3.34 -26.26 1.56
N GLY A 181 -4.53 -26.30 0.96
CA GLY A 181 -5.70 -25.49 1.34
C GLY A 181 -5.62 -24.02 0.91
N ARG A 182 -6.38 -23.17 1.61
CA ARG A 182 -6.50 -21.74 1.32
C ARG A 182 -5.20 -20.99 1.60
N LYS A 183 -4.83 -20.10 0.69
CA LYS A 183 -3.77 -19.08 0.84
C LYS A 183 -4.37 -17.74 1.24
N TYR A 184 -5.49 -17.39 0.61
CA TYR A 184 -6.20 -16.11 0.78
C TYR A 184 -7.70 -16.31 0.56
N ALA A 185 -8.52 -15.47 1.20
CA ALA A 185 -9.95 -15.35 0.93
C ALA A 185 -10.40 -13.90 1.11
N ALA A 186 -11.27 -13.40 0.23
CA ALA A 186 -11.91 -12.08 0.33
C ALA A 186 -13.44 -12.21 0.20
N TRP A 187 -14.16 -11.40 0.98
CA TRP A 187 -15.62 -11.30 0.98
C TRP A 187 -16.02 -9.99 0.33
N LEU A 188 -16.65 -10.05 -0.84
CA LEU A 188 -16.96 -8.90 -1.68
C LEU A 188 -18.46 -8.58 -1.65
N ASP A 189 -18.81 -7.37 -1.22
CA ASP A 189 -20.16 -6.82 -1.32
C ASP A 189 -20.43 -6.32 -2.74
N ALA A 190 -21.08 -7.17 -3.54
CA ALA A 190 -21.43 -6.84 -4.92
C ALA A 190 -22.47 -5.70 -5.04
N SER A 191 -23.24 -5.41 -3.98
CA SER A 191 -24.17 -4.27 -3.99
C SER A 191 -23.46 -2.91 -3.86
N ARG A 192 -22.22 -2.93 -3.34
CA ARG A 192 -21.35 -1.78 -3.11
C ARG A 192 -20.10 -1.77 -4.01
N GLY A 193 -20.24 -2.20 -5.27
CA GLY A 193 -19.13 -2.15 -6.24
C GLY A 193 -17.99 -3.13 -5.92
N CYS A 194 -18.33 -4.31 -5.36
CA CYS A 194 -17.38 -5.32 -4.88
C CYS A 194 -16.43 -4.81 -3.77
N LEU A 195 -16.93 -3.97 -2.86
CA LEU A 195 -16.23 -3.56 -1.65
C LEU A 195 -15.78 -4.80 -0.83
N PRO A 196 -14.49 -4.95 -0.48
CA PRO A 196 -14.04 -6.01 0.41
C PRO A 196 -14.50 -5.76 1.85
N MET A 197 -15.44 -6.58 2.32
CA MET A 197 -15.97 -6.53 3.68
C MET A 197 -15.09 -7.29 4.69
N ARG A 198 -14.41 -8.33 4.23
CA ARG A 198 -13.44 -9.12 5.01
C ARG A 198 -12.36 -9.68 4.09
N GLN A 199 -11.16 -9.86 4.61
CA GLN A 199 -10.06 -10.56 3.94
C GLN A 199 -9.32 -11.43 4.95
N TRP A 200 -8.96 -12.67 4.59
CA TRP A 200 -8.18 -13.60 5.41
C TRP A 200 -6.93 -14.07 4.69
N TYR A 201 -5.79 -14.02 5.39
CA TYR A 201 -4.48 -14.44 4.94
C TYR A 201 -4.07 -15.64 5.79
N TYR A 202 -3.77 -16.76 5.14
CA TYR A 202 -3.52 -18.02 5.81
C TYR A 202 -2.03 -18.36 5.87
N ASP A 203 -1.53 -18.83 7.02
CA ASP A 203 -0.20 -19.40 7.12
C ASP A 203 -0.09 -20.78 6.43
N ALA A 204 1.12 -21.35 6.37
CA ALA A 204 1.36 -22.65 5.76
C ALA A 204 0.67 -23.84 6.48
N SER A 205 0.15 -23.65 7.71
CA SER A 205 -0.63 -24.66 8.43
C SER A 205 -2.14 -24.58 8.13
N GLY A 206 -2.58 -23.53 7.42
CA GLY A 206 -3.99 -23.26 7.13
C GLY A 206 -4.71 -22.47 8.22
N VAL A 207 -3.99 -21.88 9.18
CA VAL A 207 -4.54 -20.98 10.19
C VAL A 207 -4.54 -19.55 9.66
N VAL A 208 -5.57 -18.76 10.00
CA VAL A 208 -5.61 -17.33 9.66
C VAL A 208 -4.52 -16.60 10.44
N ALA A 209 -3.50 -16.12 9.73
CA ALA A 209 -2.39 -15.36 10.29
C ALA A 209 -2.67 -13.87 10.33
N MET A 210 -3.50 -13.38 9.41
CA MET A 210 -3.94 -11.99 9.36
C MET A 210 -5.35 -11.90 8.79
N GLU A 211 -6.16 -11.02 9.37
CA GLU A 211 -7.52 -10.69 8.93
C GLU A 211 -7.61 -9.18 8.74
N LEU A 212 -8.30 -8.73 7.70
CA LEU A 212 -8.76 -7.35 7.54
C LEU A 212 -10.29 -7.36 7.49
N VAL A 213 -10.96 -6.43 8.18
CA VAL A 213 -12.43 -6.32 8.25
C VAL A 213 -12.86 -4.88 8.04
N CYS A 214 -13.85 -4.67 7.17
CA CYS A 214 -14.59 -3.42 7.06
C CYS A 214 -15.72 -3.43 8.09
N LEU A 215 -15.70 -2.48 9.01
CA LEU A 215 -16.76 -2.30 10.01
C LEU A 215 -17.80 -1.30 9.52
N GLU A 216 -17.35 -0.19 8.93
CA GLU A 216 -18.22 0.83 8.33
C GLU A 216 -17.65 1.31 6.99
N ALA A 217 -18.55 1.60 6.04
CA ALA A 217 -18.21 2.05 4.71
C ALA A 217 -19.13 3.19 4.28
N GLN A 218 -18.60 4.09 3.45
CA GLN A 218 -19.31 5.24 2.91
C GLN A 218 -19.22 5.26 1.38
N GLU A 219 -20.27 5.73 0.72
CA GLU A 219 -20.26 6.07 -0.70
C GLU A 219 -19.47 7.36 -0.90
N ALA A 220 -18.27 7.26 -1.46
CA ALA A 220 -17.36 8.39 -1.68
C ALA A 220 -17.65 9.12 -3.00
N ALA A 221 -18.21 8.39 -3.97
CA ALA A 221 -18.74 8.89 -5.24
C ALA A 221 -19.81 7.89 -5.72
N PRO A 222 -20.71 8.24 -6.67
CA PRO A 222 -21.81 7.36 -7.07
C PRO A 222 -21.36 5.95 -7.50
N GLY A 223 -21.79 4.93 -6.77
CA GLY A 223 -21.41 3.52 -6.95
C GLY A 223 -20.05 3.13 -6.35
N ILE A 224 -19.25 4.07 -5.86
CA ILE A 224 -17.93 3.84 -5.29
C ILE A 224 -18.00 3.89 -3.77
N TRP A 225 -18.05 2.72 -3.17
CA TRP A 225 -18.02 2.53 -1.72
C TRP A 225 -16.62 2.18 -1.23
N LEU A 226 -16.22 2.78 -0.11
CA LEU A 226 -14.90 2.64 0.48
C LEU A 226 -15.00 2.49 2.01
N PRO A 227 -14.08 1.75 2.64
CA PRO A 227 -14.10 1.52 4.08
C PRO A 227 -13.70 2.80 4.81
N VAL A 228 -14.51 3.24 5.78
CA VAL A 228 -14.22 4.42 6.62
C VAL A 228 -13.85 4.03 8.05
N ILE A 229 -14.30 2.87 8.53
CA ILE A 229 -13.83 2.24 9.77
C ILE A 229 -13.52 0.77 9.49
N GLY A 230 -12.36 0.31 9.94
CA GLY A 230 -11.95 -1.08 9.74
C GLY A 230 -10.91 -1.55 10.76
N GLN A 231 -10.64 -2.85 10.73
CA GLN A 231 -9.65 -3.48 11.60
C GLN A 231 -8.72 -4.36 10.78
N LYS A 232 -7.46 -4.41 11.20
CA LYS A 232 -6.47 -5.40 10.75
C LYS A 232 -5.98 -6.18 11.97
N ASN A 233 -6.39 -7.43 12.05
CA ASN A 233 -6.04 -8.35 13.12
C ASN A 233 -4.83 -9.19 12.66
N VAL A 234 -3.75 -9.22 13.44
CA VAL A 234 -2.56 -10.03 13.16
C VAL A 234 -2.41 -11.06 14.28
N GLY A 235 -2.40 -12.34 13.91
CA GLY A 235 -2.20 -13.44 14.83
C GLY A 235 -0.78 -13.50 15.40
N ILE A 236 -0.57 -14.38 16.38
CA ILE A 236 0.75 -14.65 16.94
C ILE A 236 1.63 -15.31 15.86
N ILE A 237 2.77 -14.69 15.51
CA ILE A 237 3.73 -15.25 14.55
C ILE A 237 4.90 -15.87 15.34
N PRO A 238 5.04 -17.21 15.38
CA PRO A 238 6.09 -17.86 16.15
C PRO A 238 7.49 -17.40 15.72
N GLY A 239 8.25 -16.86 16.66
CA GLY A 239 9.61 -16.36 16.43
C GLY A 239 9.74 -14.86 16.13
N MET A 240 8.63 -14.11 16.10
CA MET A 240 8.65 -12.63 16.10
C MET A 240 8.25 -12.10 17.49
N PRO A 241 9.21 -11.57 18.30
CA PRO A 241 8.94 -11.03 19.64
C PRO A 241 7.83 -9.97 19.65
N GLU A 242 7.69 -9.22 18.56
CA GLU A 242 6.67 -8.18 18.39
C GLU A 242 5.24 -8.72 18.28
N THR A 243 5.07 -10.04 18.09
CA THR A 243 3.78 -10.72 17.94
C THR A 243 3.55 -11.83 18.97
N GLU A 244 4.27 -11.84 20.10
CA GLU A 244 3.98 -12.74 21.23
C GLU A 244 2.55 -12.58 21.77
N THR A 245 1.90 -11.46 21.44
CA THR A 245 0.45 -11.23 21.57
C THR A 245 -0.12 -10.88 20.19
N ALA A 246 -1.38 -11.24 19.94
CA ALA A 246 -2.09 -10.79 18.75
C ALA A 246 -2.19 -9.25 18.74
N LEU A 247 -2.12 -8.66 17.56
CA LEU A 247 -2.19 -7.21 17.34
C LEU A 247 -3.51 -6.85 16.66
N THR A 248 -4.16 -5.78 17.10
CA THR A 248 -5.32 -5.20 16.41
C THR A 248 -4.99 -3.77 15.99
N PHE A 249 -4.95 -3.51 14.68
CA PHE A 249 -4.79 -2.17 14.13
C PHE A 249 -6.18 -1.65 13.76
N ASN A 250 -6.72 -0.73 14.56
CA ASN A 250 -7.99 -0.06 14.30
C ASN A 250 -7.75 1.12 13.35
N MET A 251 -8.34 1.07 12.17
CA MET A 251 -8.28 2.10 11.14
C MET A 251 -9.55 2.96 11.18
N VAL A 252 -9.40 4.28 11.21
CA VAL A 252 -10.50 5.24 11.15
C VAL A 252 -10.12 6.35 10.17
N VAL A 253 -10.94 6.57 9.14
CA VAL A 253 -10.84 7.75 8.26
C VAL A 253 -11.29 8.97 9.06
N ASP A 254 -10.55 10.07 8.98
CA ASP A 254 -10.84 11.27 9.78
C ASP A 254 -12.26 11.78 9.48
N GLY A 255 -13.03 12.12 10.52
CA GLY A 255 -14.42 12.56 10.38
C GLY A 255 -15.47 11.44 10.18
N ALA A 256 -15.07 10.18 10.01
CA ALA A 256 -16.00 9.04 9.92
C ALA A 256 -16.89 8.91 11.18
N GLU A 257 -16.30 9.06 12.38
CA GLU A 257 -17.03 9.02 13.67
C GLU A 257 -18.09 10.13 13.81
N THR A 258 -18.00 11.19 12.99
CA THR A 258 -18.99 12.30 12.92
C THR A 258 -19.92 12.21 11.72
N GLY A 259 -19.78 11.19 10.86
CA GLY A 259 -20.58 10.99 9.65
C GLY A 259 -20.13 11.80 8.43
N GLU A 260 -18.98 12.47 8.50
CA GLU A 260 -18.41 13.31 7.42
C GLU A 260 -16.95 12.89 7.17
N ALA A 261 -16.76 11.70 6.59
CA ALA A 261 -15.41 11.17 6.33
C ALA A 261 -14.62 12.07 5.36
N GLN A 262 -13.37 12.39 5.72
CA GLN A 262 -12.40 13.13 4.91
C GLN A 262 -11.80 12.22 3.83
N LEU A 263 -12.66 11.89 2.87
CA LEU A 263 -12.39 11.05 1.73
C LEU A 263 -12.98 11.74 0.50
N THR A 264 -12.18 11.91 -0.55
CA THR A 264 -12.60 12.52 -1.81
C THR A 264 -12.09 11.70 -2.97
N ILE A 265 -12.95 11.47 -3.95
CA ILE A 265 -12.66 10.76 -5.20
C ILE A 265 -12.93 11.73 -6.35
N ASN A 266 -12.02 11.81 -7.33
CA ASN A 266 -12.14 12.69 -8.49
C ASN A 266 -12.38 14.16 -8.11
N GLY A 267 -11.71 14.62 -7.06
CA GLY A 267 -11.85 15.97 -6.53
C GLY A 267 -11.11 17.04 -7.35
N GLY A 268 -10.20 16.62 -8.23
CA GLY A 268 -9.25 17.51 -8.88
C GLY A 268 -8.09 17.83 -7.94
N VAL A 269 -7.05 17.00 -8.00
CA VAL A 269 -5.78 17.24 -7.29
C VAL A 269 -4.90 18.21 -8.08
N SER A 270 -4.10 19.01 -7.38
CA SER A 270 -3.12 19.92 -8.00
C SER A 270 -1.81 19.20 -8.25
N ASP A 271 -1.08 19.57 -9.30
CA ASP A 271 0.26 19.03 -9.58
C ASP A 271 1.24 19.41 -8.45
N GLU A 272 1.06 20.61 -7.86
CA GLU A 272 1.76 21.13 -6.68
C GLU A 272 1.73 20.17 -5.46
N GLU A 273 0.71 19.32 -5.33
CA GLU A 273 0.63 18.36 -4.21
C GLU A 273 1.70 17.27 -4.28
N PHE A 274 2.22 16.99 -5.47
CA PHE A 274 3.27 15.99 -5.71
C PHE A 274 4.68 16.62 -5.73
N GLU A 275 4.77 17.95 -5.84
CA GLU A 275 5.98 18.76 -5.91
C GLU A 275 6.53 19.13 -4.51
N LEU A 276 6.62 18.13 -3.61
CA LEU A 276 7.04 18.34 -2.21
C LEU A 276 8.37 19.11 -2.05
N TRP A 277 9.30 18.93 -3.00
CA TRP A 277 10.61 19.59 -3.00
C TRP A 277 10.53 21.11 -3.24
N ASP A 278 9.54 21.58 -4.00
CA ASP A 278 9.25 23.00 -4.27
C ASP A 278 8.62 23.72 -3.07
N HIS A 279 8.15 22.96 -2.08
CA HIS A 279 7.38 23.45 -0.92
C HIS A 279 8.06 23.16 0.42
N LEU A 280 9.37 22.85 0.40
CA LEU A 280 10.15 22.59 1.61
C LEU A 280 10.28 23.86 2.49
N PRO A 281 10.18 23.73 3.83
CA PRO A 281 10.41 24.86 4.73
C PRO A 281 11.81 25.47 4.62
N ALA A 282 11.90 26.79 4.77
CA ALA A 282 13.20 27.46 4.94
C ALA A 282 13.97 26.90 6.14
N GLY A 283 15.25 26.62 5.94
CA GLY A 283 16.14 25.94 6.87
C GLY A 283 16.30 24.44 6.64
N THR A 284 15.50 23.81 5.78
CA THR A 284 15.67 22.39 5.42
C THR A 284 16.97 22.16 4.64
N GLU A 285 17.72 21.12 4.98
CA GLU A 285 18.85 20.60 4.19
C GLU A 285 18.30 19.65 3.11
N LEU A 286 18.39 20.05 1.85
CA LEU A 286 17.96 19.27 0.68
C LEU A 286 19.17 18.58 0.04
N PHE A 287 19.08 17.27 -0.16
CA PHE A 287 20.10 16.45 -0.82
C PHE A 287 19.55 15.89 -2.14
N ASP A 288 20.22 16.17 -3.27
CA ASP A 288 19.96 15.51 -4.55
C ASP A 288 20.92 14.34 -4.73
N VAL A 289 20.37 13.14 -4.83
CA VAL A 289 21.13 11.88 -4.86
C VAL A 289 21.77 11.65 -6.23
N ASP A 290 21.15 12.10 -7.32
CA ASP A 290 21.63 11.89 -8.68
C ASP A 290 22.91 12.66 -8.98
N ILE A 291 22.96 13.92 -8.54
CA ILE A 291 24.08 14.82 -8.80
C ILE A 291 25.04 14.94 -7.60
N GLY A 292 24.67 14.37 -6.45
CA GLY A 292 25.48 14.38 -5.23
C GLY A 292 25.63 15.78 -4.61
N ALA A 293 24.63 16.64 -4.80
CA ALA A 293 24.63 18.01 -4.30
C ALA A 293 23.76 18.15 -3.04
N ALA A 294 24.04 19.19 -2.26
CA ALA A 294 23.26 19.56 -1.10
C ALA A 294 23.09 21.08 -1.03
N TRP A 295 21.91 21.53 -0.61
CA TRP A 295 21.57 22.93 -0.39
C TRP A 295 20.84 23.09 0.94
N THR A 296 20.84 24.31 1.49
CA THR A 296 19.91 24.69 2.55
C THR A 296 18.84 25.58 1.93
N ILE A 297 17.56 25.21 2.08
CA ILE A 297 16.44 26.04 1.62
C ILE A 297 16.50 27.38 2.35
N THR A 298 16.55 28.50 1.63
CA THR A 298 16.59 29.84 2.23
C THR A 298 15.22 30.51 2.20
N ALA A 299 14.99 31.47 3.10
CA ALA A 299 13.74 32.23 3.11
C ALA A 299 13.77 33.30 2.00
N GLY A 300 13.19 32.95 0.85
CA GLY A 300 13.05 33.76 -0.35
C GLY A 300 12.26 32.96 -1.39
N ASP A 301 11.52 33.65 -2.25
CA ASP A 301 10.55 33.10 -3.21
C ASP A 301 10.99 31.75 -3.82
N PRO A 302 10.24 30.62 -3.62
CA PRO A 302 10.67 29.30 -4.09
C PRO A 302 11.09 29.26 -5.56
N ALA A 303 10.41 30.05 -6.41
CA ALA A 303 10.63 30.10 -7.85
C ALA A 303 12.11 30.30 -8.28
N ASP A 304 12.89 31.17 -7.62
CA ASP A 304 14.30 31.42 -8.00
C ASP A 304 15.23 30.27 -7.60
N PHE A 305 14.91 29.57 -6.50
CA PHE A 305 15.63 28.38 -6.06
C PHE A 305 15.26 27.16 -6.91
N ASN A 306 13.98 26.98 -7.20
CA ASN A 306 13.45 25.87 -7.99
C ASN A 306 13.96 25.97 -9.44
N ALA A 307 14.01 27.17 -10.03
CA ALA A 307 14.66 27.41 -11.32
C ALA A 307 16.16 27.05 -11.32
N SER A 308 16.86 27.21 -10.19
CA SER A 308 18.27 26.82 -10.06
C SER A 308 18.45 25.30 -9.93
N ILE A 309 17.53 24.61 -9.24
CA ILE A 309 17.48 23.14 -9.20
C ILE A 309 17.15 22.59 -10.58
N ASP A 310 16.10 23.08 -11.24
CA ASP A 310 15.70 22.58 -12.56
C ASP A 310 16.77 22.81 -13.61
N LEU A 311 17.53 23.91 -13.56
CA LEU A 311 18.69 24.09 -14.43
C LEU A 311 19.79 23.06 -14.16
N ALA A 312 20.05 22.73 -12.89
CA ALA A 312 21.02 21.69 -12.50
C ALA A 312 20.55 20.29 -12.94
N VAL A 313 19.27 19.96 -12.74
CA VAL A 313 18.66 18.69 -13.16
C VAL A 313 18.61 18.58 -14.69
N GLN A 314 18.27 19.64 -15.42
CA GLN A 314 18.33 19.64 -16.89
C GLN A 314 19.77 19.47 -17.41
N SER A 315 20.75 20.08 -16.74
CA SER A 315 22.17 19.88 -17.06
C SER A 315 22.59 18.43 -16.85
N ALA A 316 22.25 17.83 -15.71
CA ALA A 316 22.53 16.42 -15.41
C ALA A 316 21.82 15.44 -16.36
N ARG A 317 20.54 15.70 -16.71
CA ARG A 317 19.80 14.92 -17.73
C ARG A 317 20.49 14.97 -19.09
N THR A 318 21.06 16.11 -19.46
CA THR A 318 21.82 16.27 -20.71
C THR A 318 23.13 15.47 -20.66
N GLU A 319 23.91 15.57 -19.58
CA GLU A 319 25.15 14.79 -19.41
C GLU A 319 24.90 13.26 -19.38
N LEU A 320 23.79 12.81 -18.80
CA LEU A 320 23.40 11.39 -18.80
C LEU A 320 22.96 10.90 -20.18
N ALA A 321 22.27 11.72 -20.97
CA ALA A 321 21.86 11.38 -22.33
C ALA A 321 23.04 11.33 -23.31
N GLU A 322 24.12 12.10 -23.06
CA GLU A 322 25.33 12.10 -23.88
C GLU A 322 26.32 10.96 -23.54
N ARG A 323 26.10 10.21 -22.45
CA ARG A 323 26.91 9.02 -22.14
C ARG A 323 26.57 7.88 -23.11
N PRO A 324 27.54 7.36 -23.89
CA PRO A 324 27.28 6.20 -24.74
C PRO A 324 26.94 4.97 -23.87
N PRO A 325 26.04 4.08 -24.33
CA PRO A 325 25.59 2.94 -23.55
C PRO A 325 26.77 2.03 -23.20
N VAL A 326 26.89 1.70 -21.91
CA VAL A 326 27.93 0.80 -21.40
C VAL A 326 27.66 -0.60 -21.93
N VAL A 327 28.37 -0.98 -22.99
CA VAL A 327 28.33 -2.34 -23.56
C VAL A 327 28.94 -3.30 -22.55
N ASN A 328 28.09 -4.04 -21.84
CA ASN A 328 28.52 -5.07 -20.89
C ASN A 328 29.15 -6.24 -21.65
N VAL A 329 30.49 -6.34 -21.60
CA VAL A 329 31.24 -7.46 -22.17
C VAL A 329 31.13 -8.68 -21.24
N SER A 330 30.71 -9.80 -21.81
CA SER A 330 30.45 -11.07 -21.10
C SER A 330 31.63 -11.58 -20.26
N GLN A 331 31.35 -12.07 -19.05
CA GLN A 331 32.28 -12.89 -18.24
C GLN A 331 31.89 -14.38 -18.24
N PRO A 332 32.86 -15.31 -18.12
CA PRO A 332 32.64 -16.75 -18.30
C PRO A 332 32.07 -17.46 -17.06
N ALA A 333 31.34 -18.55 -17.31
CA ALA A 333 30.71 -19.35 -16.27
C ALA A 333 31.70 -20.23 -15.48
N ILE A 334 31.50 -20.34 -14.16
CA ILE A 334 32.15 -21.32 -13.27
C ILE A 334 31.06 -22.12 -12.54
N ARG A 335 31.14 -23.45 -12.61
CA ARG A 335 30.23 -24.38 -11.91
C ARG A 335 30.79 -24.76 -10.53
N TRP A 336 29.93 -24.82 -9.51
CA TRP A 336 30.15 -25.63 -8.30
C TRP A 336 28.83 -26.22 -7.76
N THR A 337 28.95 -27.37 -7.09
CA THR A 337 27.84 -28.22 -6.61
C THR A 337 27.45 -27.89 -5.16
N ALA A 338 26.18 -28.10 -4.79
CA ALA A 338 25.63 -27.68 -3.48
C ALA A 338 25.60 -28.78 -2.41
N VAL A 339 25.78 -28.40 -1.13
CA VAL A 339 25.33 -29.18 0.05
C VAL A 339 24.89 -28.24 1.20
N GLY A 340 23.61 -28.37 1.62
CA GLY A 340 22.90 -28.03 2.88
C GLY A 340 23.40 -27.01 3.95
N GLY A 341 22.45 -26.27 4.55
CA GLY A 341 22.60 -25.76 5.93
C GLY A 341 21.83 -24.50 6.39
N ALA A 342 20.56 -24.66 6.77
CA ALA A 342 19.59 -23.79 7.48
C ALA A 342 20.00 -22.52 8.32
N GLY A 343 19.20 -21.43 8.20
CA GLY A 343 18.93 -20.44 9.28
C GLY A 343 18.85 -18.95 8.85
N PHE A 344 17.78 -18.23 9.21
CA PHE A 344 17.36 -16.91 8.67
C PHE A 344 17.73 -15.66 9.53
N ILE A 345 17.39 -14.48 8.99
CA ILE A 345 17.60 -13.11 9.51
C ILE A 345 16.24 -12.48 9.87
N ALA A 346 16.19 -11.53 10.81
CA ALA A 346 15.02 -10.69 11.07
C ALA A 346 15.41 -9.21 11.29
N MET A 347 14.72 -8.31 10.59
CA MET A 347 14.37 -6.91 10.97
C MET A 347 13.63 -6.26 9.79
N GLY A 348 12.53 -5.54 10.05
CA GLY A 348 11.82 -4.73 9.04
C GLY A 348 10.34 -5.09 8.87
N LEU A 349 9.45 -4.35 9.54
CA LEU A 349 8.04 -4.29 9.20
C LEU A 349 7.89 -3.52 7.89
N GLY A 350 7.38 -4.19 6.84
CA GLY A 350 7.13 -3.61 5.52
C GLY A 350 8.23 -3.88 4.48
N VAL A 351 8.28 -5.10 3.94
CA VAL A 351 8.88 -5.38 2.62
C VAL A 351 8.10 -6.54 1.95
N SER A 352 7.74 -6.36 0.67
CA SER A 352 7.19 -7.42 -0.18
C SER A 352 8.17 -8.59 -0.36
N MET A 353 7.66 -9.82 -0.47
CA MET A 353 8.50 -11.03 -0.52
C MET A 353 9.18 -11.22 -1.89
N CYS A 354 10.37 -10.65 -2.09
CA CYS A 354 11.26 -11.06 -3.17
C CYS A 354 12.56 -11.70 -2.63
N ARG A 355 12.80 -12.97 -2.99
CA ARG A 355 13.91 -13.78 -2.43
C ARG A 355 15.29 -13.32 -2.92
N ARG A 356 16.17 -12.92 -2.00
CA ARG A 356 17.64 -13.03 -2.18
C ARG A 356 18.29 -13.74 -0.99
N THR A 357 18.91 -14.89 -1.26
CA THR A 357 19.60 -15.69 -0.25
C THR A 357 21.06 -15.28 -0.11
N GLY A 358 21.44 -14.78 1.06
CA GLY A 358 22.83 -14.65 1.50
C GLY A 358 22.99 -15.21 2.91
N ARG A 359 24.10 -15.92 3.20
CA ARG A 359 24.41 -16.47 4.53
C ARG A 359 25.83 -16.11 5.00
N PRO A 360 26.08 -16.10 6.33
CA PRO A 360 27.13 -15.28 6.92
C PRO A 360 28.46 -16.01 7.19
N ARG A 361 29.46 -15.26 7.68
CA ARG A 361 30.75 -15.74 8.20
C ARG A 361 30.81 -15.66 9.74
N SER A 362 31.39 -16.68 10.37
CA SER A 362 32.19 -16.62 11.61
C SER A 362 33.02 -17.92 11.70
N ILE A 363 34.36 -17.89 11.62
CA ILE A 363 35.34 -17.64 12.71
C ILE A 363 35.47 -18.83 13.71
N SER A 364 36.73 -19.23 13.94
CA SER A 364 37.23 -20.26 14.88
C SER A 364 37.01 -21.75 14.48
N THR A 365 37.93 -22.71 14.69
CA THR A 365 39.38 -22.65 15.07
C THR A 365 40.16 -23.92 14.61
N THR A 366 41.48 -23.96 14.86
CA THR A 366 42.35 -25.15 14.97
C THR A 366 41.71 -26.35 15.69
N LYS A 367 42.00 -27.61 15.33
CA LYS A 367 43.31 -28.16 14.93
C LYS A 367 43.17 -29.37 13.99
#